data_AF-A0A3B0QWD5-F1
#
_entry.id   AF-A0A3B0QWD5-F1
#
_cell.length_a   1.000
_cell.length_b   1.000
_cell.length_c   1.000
_cell.angle_alpha   90.00
_cell.angle_beta   90.00
_cell.angle_gamma   90.00
#
_symmetry.space_group_name_H-M   'P 1'
#
loop_
_entity.id
_entity.type
_entity.pdbx_description
1 polymer ?
#
loop_
_entity_poly.entity_id
_entity_poly.type
_entity_poly.pdbx_seq_one_letter_code
_entity_poly.pdbx_strand_id
1 'polypeptide(L)'
;MPYKDSTEKEVAYKSVNSYTTLNNLTSKTKNVWLVFHGIGYLSKYFLKYFNELNKNENYIIAPQAQSKYYLGSTYKHVGASWLTKVNTEQEIENVVRYLDAILNNEKIPQNT
;
A
#
# COMPACT_ATOMS: atom_id res chain seq x y z
N MET A 1 -12.76 -24.98 -10.01
CA MET A 1 -14.21 -25.20 -9.83
C MET A 1 -14.43 -25.34 -8.33
N PRO A 2 -15.35 -24.58 -7.73
CA PRO A 2 -15.70 -24.78 -6.33
C PRO A 2 -16.18 -26.22 -6.10
N TYR A 3 -15.90 -26.77 -4.93
CA TYR A 3 -16.33 -28.11 -4.57
C TYR A 3 -17.86 -28.15 -4.52
N LYS A 4 -18.47 -29.26 -4.93
CA LYS A 4 -19.92 -29.34 -5.24
C LYS A 4 -20.84 -28.94 -4.07
N ASP A 5 -20.34 -28.97 -2.84
CA ASP A 5 -21.09 -28.64 -1.62
C ASP A 5 -20.44 -27.55 -0.75
N SER A 6 -19.55 -26.72 -1.30
CA SER A 6 -18.92 -25.62 -0.53
C SER A 6 -19.80 -24.37 -0.52
N THR A 7 -20.02 -23.78 0.66
CA THR A 7 -20.58 -22.43 0.82
C THR A 7 -19.47 -21.49 1.29
N GLU A 8 -19.21 -20.43 0.53
CA GLU A 8 -18.31 -19.36 0.94
C GLU A 8 -19.06 -18.40 1.89
N LYS A 9 -18.38 -17.96 2.96
CA LYS A 9 -18.90 -16.98 3.92
C LYS A 9 -17.82 -15.95 4.18
N GLU A 10 -18.23 -14.70 4.32
CA GLU A 10 -17.31 -13.58 4.57
C GLU A 10 -17.47 -13.07 6.00
N VAL A 11 -16.38 -12.54 6.56
CA VAL A 11 -16.35 -11.92 7.88
C VAL A 11 -15.39 -10.72 7.87
N ALA A 12 -15.79 -9.65 8.55
CA ALA A 12 -14.94 -8.49 8.75
C ALA A 12 -14.05 -8.69 9.99
N TYR A 13 -12.77 -8.35 9.86
CA TYR A 13 -11.80 -8.36 10.97
C TYR A 13 -10.76 -7.25 10.79
N LYS A 14 -10.02 -6.94 11.85
CA LYS A 14 -8.94 -5.94 11.81
C LYS A 14 -7.63 -6.58 11.36
N SER A 15 -7.01 -6.02 10.33
CA SER A 15 -5.67 -6.41 9.86
C SER A 15 -4.67 -5.25 10.01
N VAL A 16 -3.38 -5.58 10.02
CA VAL A 16 -2.28 -4.60 10.06
C VAL A 16 -1.41 -4.84 8.84
N ASN A 17 -1.02 -3.77 8.17
CA ASN A 17 -0.09 -3.82 7.03
C ASN A 17 0.89 -2.65 7.11
N SER A 18 2.07 -2.86 6.54
CA SER A 18 3.14 -1.86 6.53
C SER A 18 2.92 -0.82 5.45
N TYR A 19 3.33 0.42 5.66
CA TYR A 19 3.61 1.36 4.59
C TYR A 19 4.99 1.96 4.86
N THR A 20 5.58 2.62 3.88
CA THR A 20 6.91 3.24 4.03
C THR A 20 6.84 4.69 3.62
N THR A 21 7.58 5.54 4.33
CA THR A 21 7.66 6.97 4.03
C THR A 21 9.08 7.33 3.61
N LEU A 22 9.20 8.41 2.82
CA LEU A 22 10.47 9.00 2.41
C LEU A 22 10.44 10.50 2.70
N ASN A 23 11.55 11.00 3.23
CA ASN A 23 11.73 12.36 3.78
C ASN A 23 10.92 12.59 5.06
N ASN A 24 10.96 13.82 5.60
CA ASN A 24 10.26 14.20 6.81
C ASN A 24 9.14 15.20 6.49
N LEU A 25 7.99 15.02 7.12
CA LEU A 25 6.91 16.00 7.11
C LEU A 25 7.28 17.18 8.02
N THR A 26 7.42 18.38 7.46
CA THR A 26 7.84 19.59 8.17
C THR A 26 7.05 20.81 7.71
N SER A 27 7.24 21.96 8.35
CA SER A 27 6.66 23.24 7.91
C SER A 27 7.17 23.71 6.53
N LYS A 28 8.24 23.11 6.00
CA LYS A 28 8.76 23.40 4.65
C LYS A 28 8.17 22.48 3.58
N THR A 29 7.45 21.43 3.97
CA THR A 29 6.81 20.50 3.04
C THR A 29 5.74 21.23 2.24
N LYS A 30 5.87 21.20 0.92
CA LYS A 30 4.92 21.78 -0.03
C LYS A 30 3.98 20.72 -0.61
N ASN A 31 4.49 19.49 -0.79
CA ASN A 31 3.77 18.39 -1.40
C ASN A 31 3.82 17.15 -0.51
N VAL A 32 2.66 16.51 -0.36
CA VAL A 32 2.54 15.15 0.17
C VAL A 32 2.09 14.23 -0.95
N TRP A 33 2.90 13.21 -1.24
CA TRP A 33 2.67 12.27 -2.32
C TRP A 33 2.22 10.93 -1.77
N LEU A 34 1.05 10.46 -2.19
CA LEU A 34 0.63 9.07 -1.97
C LEU A 34 0.91 8.27 -3.24
N VAL A 35 1.88 7.35 -3.19
CA VAL A 35 2.41 6.68 -4.39
C VAL A 35 2.24 5.17 -4.32
N PHE A 36 1.91 4.56 -5.46
CA PHE A 36 1.56 3.15 -5.55
C PHE A 36 2.54 2.41 -6.45
N HIS A 37 3.10 1.31 -5.95
CA HIS A 37 3.95 0.45 -6.74
C HIS A 37 3.12 -0.53 -7.60
N GLY A 38 3.72 -1.01 -8.69
CA GLY A 38 3.14 -2.04 -9.55
C GLY A 38 3.24 -3.46 -8.97
N ILE A 39 2.75 -4.43 -9.75
CA ILE A 39 2.79 -5.86 -9.39
C ILE A 39 4.22 -6.34 -9.13
N GLY A 40 4.39 -7.17 -8.10
CA GLY A 40 5.66 -7.81 -7.77
C GLY A 40 6.66 -6.92 -7.03
N TYR A 41 6.27 -5.71 -6.61
CA TYR A 41 7.15 -4.80 -5.89
C TYR A 41 6.84 -4.69 -4.39
N LEU A 42 7.82 -4.25 -3.61
CA LEU A 42 7.64 -3.81 -2.22
C LEU A 42 7.89 -2.31 -2.09
N SER A 43 7.08 -1.62 -1.31
CA SER A 43 7.07 -0.14 -1.18
C SER A 43 8.44 0.42 -0.80
N LYS A 44 9.16 -0.26 0.11
CA LYS A 44 10.50 0.15 0.55
C LYS A 44 11.51 0.26 -0.61
N TYR A 45 11.39 -0.59 -1.63
CA TYR A 45 12.27 -0.53 -2.79
C TYR A 45 11.76 0.47 -3.82
N PHE A 46 10.45 0.72 -3.87
CA PHE A 46 9.82 1.62 -4.83
C PHE A 46 10.15 3.08 -4.54
N LEU A 47 10.24 3.44 -3.25
CA LEU A 47 10.55 4.81 -2.84
C LEU A 47 11.87 5.36 -3.39
N LYS A 48 12.84 4.50 -3.72
CA LYS A 48 14.14 4.94 -4.27
C LYS A 48 14.00 5.78 -5.55
N TYR A 49 12.93 5.61 -6.31
CA TYR A 49 12.65 6.37 -7.53
C TYR A 49 12.27 7.83 -7.26
N PHE A 50 12.01 8.21 -6.02
CA PHE A 50 11.63 9.56 -5.60
C PHE A 50 12.77 10.34 -4.93
N ASN A 51 13.98 9.77 -4.87
CA ASN A 51 15.13 10.38 -4.19
C ASN A 51 15.63 11.68 -4.85
N GLU A 52 15.28 11.92 -6.11
CA GLU A 52 15.65 13.15 -6.84
C GLU A 52 14.75 14.35 -6.49
N LEU A 53 13.60 14.10 -5.84
CA LEU A 53 12.74 15.18 -5.36
C LEU A 53 13.40 15.92 -4.19
N ASN A 54 13.18 17.23 -4.11
CA ASN A 54 13.70 18.03 -3.00
C ASN A 54 13.13 17.51 -1.66
N LYS A 55 14.01 16.95 -0.83
CA LYS A 55 13.68 16.31 0.45
C LYS A 55 13.00 17.22 1.47
N ASN A 56 13.20 18.54 1.37
CA ASN A 56 12.60 19.49 2.29
C ASN A 56 11.17 19.89 1.87
N GLU A 57 10.85 19.75 0.58
CA GLU A 57 9.58 20.21 0.01
C GLU A 57 8.62 19.05 -0.27
N ASN A 58 9.11 17.80 -0.35
CA ASN A 58 8.32 16.64 -0.75
C ASN A 58 8.38 15.56 0.32
N TYR A 59 7.22 15.22 0.87
CA TYR A 59 7.03 14.05 1.72
C TYR A 59 6.31 12.96 0.93
N ILE A 60 6.82 11.73 0.94
CA ILE A 60 6.28 10.65 0.11
C ILE A 60 5.84 9.50 1.02
N ILE A 61 4.64 9.02 0.79
CA ILE A 61 4.02 7.88 1.47
C ILE A 61 3.79 6.80 0.41
N ALA A 62 4.35 5.62 0.63
CA ALA A 62 4.20 4.44 -0.22
C ALA A 62 3.53 3.30 0.56
N PRO A 63 2.20 3.12 0.41
CA PRO A 63 1.46 1.99 0.95
C PRO A 63 1.98 0.66 0.39
N GLN A 64 1.96 -0.42 1.18
CA GLN A 64 2.32 -1.77 0.71
C GLN A 64 1.06 -2.52 0.32
N ALA A 65 1.03 -3.08 -0.89
CA ALA A 65 -0.07 -3.93 -1.31
C ALA A 65 -0.23 -5.14 -0.35
N GLN A 66 -1.47 -5.53 -0.07
CA GLN A 66 -1.85 -6.49 0.98
C GLN A 66 -1.34 -7.91 0.66
N SER A 67 -1.53 -8.34 -0.58
CA SER A 67 -1.25 -9.71 -1.02
C SER A 67 0.22 -9.85 -1.40
N LYS A 68 1.04 -10.26 -0.43
CA LYS A 68 2.46 -10.58 -0.63
C LYS A 68 2.63 -12.02 -1.10
N TYR A 69 3.57 -12.24 -2.01
CA TYR A 69 3.87 -13.57 -2.54
C TYR A 69 5.34 -13.66 -2.96
N TYR A 70 5.85 -14.88 -3.03
CA TYR A 70 7.19 -15.13 -3.53
C TYR A 70 7.24 -15.02 -5.06
N LEU A 71 8.27 -14.34 -5.56
CA LEU A 71 8.56 -14.21 -6.97
C LEU A 71 9.39 -15.40 -7.45
N GLY A 72 8.99 -15.99 -8.57
CA GLY A 72 9.66 -17.14 -9.18
C GLY A 72 9.57 -18.40 -8.31
N SER A 73 10.28 -19.45 -8.74
CA SER A 73 10.25 -20.77 -8.11
C SER A 73 11.26 -20.95 -6.97
N THR A 74 12.16 -19.98 -6.77
CA THR A 74 13.26 -20.10 -5.78
C THR A 74 12.91 -19.53 -4.41
N TYR A 75 11.72 -18.93 -4.25
CA TYR A 75 11.23 -18.33 -3.01
C TYR A 75 12.18 -17.28 -2.37
N LYS A 76 13.10 -16.70 -3.16
CA LYS A 76 14.10 -15.75 -2.66
C LYS A 76 13.59 -14.32 -2.54
N HIS A 77 12.75 -13.90 -3.48
CA HIS A 77 12.26 -12.53 -3.56
C HIS A 77 10.77 -12.49 -3.26
N VAL A 78 10.33 -11.43 -2.61
CA VAL A 78 8.92 -11.20 -2.28
C VAL A 78 8.44 -9.99 -3.07
N GLY A 79 7.29 -10.16 -3.71
CA GLY A 79 6.54 -9.09 -4.35
C GLY A 79 5.15 -8.97 -3.72
N ALA A 80 4.36 -8.04 -4.23
CA ALA A 80 2.99 -7.89 -3.78
C ALA A 80 2.06 -7.43 -4.92
N SER A 81 0.76 -7.64 -4.70
CA SER A 81 -0.31 -7.24 -5.61
C SER A 81 -1.46 -6.62 -4.81
N TRP A 82 -2.12 -5.61 -5.40
CA TRP A 82 -3.20 -4.86 -4.76
C TRP A 82 -4.52 -5.60 -4.79
N LEU A 83 -4.84 -6.15 -5.96
CA LEU A 83 -6.12 -6.77 -6.26
C LEU A 83 -5.89 -7.99 -7.13
N THR A 84 -6.79 -8.95 -7.04
CA THR A 84 -6.90 -10.03 -8.02
C THR A 84 -8.23 -9.92 -8.77
N LYS A 85 -8.46 -10.83 -9.72
CA LYS A 85 -9.77 -10.96 -10.40
C LYS A 85 -10.85 -11.59 -9.53
N VAL A 86 -10.50 -12.06 -8.33
CA VAL A 86 -11.41 -12.70 -7.37
C VAL A 86 -11.73 -11.67 -6.31
N ASN A 87 -13.02 -11.50 -5.99
CA ASN A 87 -13.53 -10.59 -4.94
C ASN A 87 -13.05 -9.14 -5.09
N THR A 88 -12.79 -8.68 -6.32
CA THR A 88 -12.16 -7.38 -6.62
C THR A 88 -12.87 -6.20 -5.96
N GLU A 89 -14.20 -6.15 -5.98
CA GLU A 89 -14.96 -5.05 -5.37
C GLU A 89 -14.73 -4.98 -3.85
N GLN A 90 -14.86 -6.11 -3.16
CA GLN A 90 -14.62 -6.17 -1.71
C GLN A 90 -13.15 -5.90 -1.34
N GLU A 91 -12.20 -6.37 -2.17
CA GLU A 91 -10.77 -6.07 -2.00
C GLU A 91 -10.46 -4.58 -2.21
N ILE A 92 -11.11 -3.91 -3.16
CA ILE A 92 -10.99 -2.45 -3.34
C ILE A 92 -11.40 -1.72 -2.06
N GLU A 93 -12.53 -2.09 -1.44
CA GLU A 93 -12.93 -1.46 -0.18
C GLU A 93 -11.93 -1.69 0.95
N ASN A 94 -11.32 -2.88 1.03
CA ASN A 94 -10.26 -3.17 1.98
C ASN A 94 -9.02 -2.29 1.74
N VAL A 95 -8.67 -2.04 0.47
CA VAL A 95 -7.60 -1.11 0.11
C VAL A 95 -7.94 0.31 0.53
N VAL A 96 -9.15 0.79 0.24
CA VAL A 96 -9.57 2.15 0.63
C VAL A 96 -9.52 2.33 2.15
N ARG A 97 -10.08 1.40 2.93
CA ARG A 97 -10.00 1.44 4.41
C ARG A 97 -8.56 1.48 4.93
N TYR A 98 -7.65 0.76 4.27
CA TYR A 98 -6.23 0.79 4.59
C TYR A 98 -5.60 2.15 4.26
N LEU A 99 -5.92 2.74 3.12
CA LEU A 99 -5.43 4.08 2.75
C LEU A 99 -5.94 5.16 3.70
N ASP A 100 -7.21 5.11 4.07
CA ASP A 100 -7.78 6.03 5.07
C ASP A 100 -7.05 5.92 6.41
N ALA A 101 -6.74 4.69 6.85
CA ALA A 101 -5.97 4.45 8.07
C ALA A 101 -4.55 5.03 8.00
N ILE A 102 -3.89 4.97 6.84
CA ILE A 102 -2.58 5.62 6.63
C ILE A 102 -2.73 7.14 6.74
N LEU A 103 -3.65 7.74 5.99
CA LEU A 103 -3.81 9.19 5.94
C LEU A 103 -4.16 9.78 7.32
N ASN A 104 -4.99 9.07 8.08
CA ASN A 104 -5.30 9.42 9.47
C ASN A 104 -4.07 9.34 10.40
N ASN A 105 -3.15 8.40 10.16
CA ASN A 105 -1.94 8.24 10.98
C ASN A 105 -0.85 9.27 10.65
N GLU A 106 -0.76 9.72 9.40
CA GLU A 106 0.29 10.64 8.92
C GLU A 106 0.08 12.10 9.36
N LYS A 107 -1.05 12.42 10.01
CA LYS A 107 -1.35 13.76 10.58
C LYS A 107 -1.01 14.91 9.63
N ILE A 108 -1.37 14.73 8.35
CA ILE A 108 -1.07 15.69 7.30
C ILE A 108 -1.79 17.00 7.63
N PRO A 109 -1.09 18.16 7.67
CA PRO A 109 -1.72 19.44 7.94
C PRO A 109 -2.83 19.72 6.91
N GLN A 110 -3.96 20.25 7.36
CA GLN A 110 -4.92 20.83 6.42
C GLN A 110 -4.26 22.06 5.80
N ASN A 111 -4.36 22.19 4.48
CA ASN A 111 -3.94 23.42 3.80
C ASN A 111 -4.82 24.55 4.32
N THR A 112 -4.20 25.53 4.97
CA THR A 112 -4.84 26.81 5.36
C THR A 112 -4.96 27.72 4.16
#